data_AF-A0A194XPX8-F1
#
_entry.id   AF-A0A194XPX8-F1
#
_cell.length_a   1.000
_cell.length_b   1.000
_cell.length_c   1.000
_cell.angle_alpha   90.00
_cell.angle_beta   90.00
_cell.angle_gamma   90.00
#
_symmetry.space_group_name_H-M   'P 1'
#
loop_
_entity.id
_entity.type
_entity.pdbx_description
1 polymer ?
#
loop_
_entity_poly.entity_id
_entity_poly.type
_entity_poly.pdbx_seq_one_letter_code
_entity_poly.pdbx_strand_id
1 'polypeptide(L)'
;ASAALLTYIAVTFARCRTRSPRDVLRNVTRCLQLLRRHRRTLSPKVSRSVTRAGISHSIELDKIVPAERAAWAVRTIRSVEGPEVADTVAMIVANWNE
;
A
#
# COMPACT_ATOMS: atom_id res chain seq x y z
N ALA A 1 3.46 18.63 7.86
CA ALA A 1 4.57 17.86 7.24
C ALA A 1 4.56 18.08 5.73
N SER A 2 5.71 18.24 5.09
CA SER A 2 5.79 18.31 3.62
C SER A 2 5.39 16.97 2.98
N ALA A 3 4.90 16.99 1.75
CA ALA A 3 4.50 15.77 1.03
C ALA A 3 5.68 14.79 0.86
N ALA A 4 6.88 15.32 0.66
CA ALA A 4 8.11 14.56 0.58
C ALA A 4 8.42 13.82 1.90
N LEU A 5 8.27 14.50 3.04
CA LEU A 5 8.49 13.89 4.35
C LEU A 5 7.48 12.76 4.62
N LEU A 6 6.19 12.98 4.34
CA LEU A 6 5.17 11.94 4.52
C LEU A 6 5.41 10.73 3.60
N THR A 7 5.86 10.97 2.37
CA THR A 7 6.23 9.90 1.43
C THR A 7 7.43 9.11 1.96
N TYR A 8 8.47 9.81 2.44
CA TYR A 8 9.65 9.18 3.03
C TYR A 8 9.27 8.31 4.23
N ILE A 9 8.46 8.84 5.15
CA ILE A 9 7.99 8.11 6.34
C ILE A 9 7.18 6.87 5.93
N ALA A 10 6.28 6.97 4.94
CA ALA A 10 5.51 5.84 4.45
C ALA A 10 6.43 4.72 3.89
N VAL A 11 7.44 5.08 3.11
CA VAL A 11 8.42 4.13 2.55
C VAL A 11 9.22 3.47 3.68
N THR A 12 9.65 4.24 4.67
CA THR A 12 10.39 3.72 5.83
C THR A 12 9.56 2.72 6.62
N PHE A 13 8.28 3.00 6.87
CA PHE A 13 7.38 2.04 7.51
C PHE A 13 7.18 0.77 6.66
N ALA A 14 6.95 0.91 5.35
CA ALA A 14 6.73 -0.23 4.46
C ALA A 14 7.93 -1.19 4.37
N ARG A 15 9.15 -0.67 4.53
CA ARG A 15 10.40 -1.46 4.51
C ARG A 15 10.84 -1.96 5.89
N CYS A 16 10.15 -1.56 6.96
CA CYS A 16 10.52 -1.90 8.32
C CYS A 16 10.26 -3.39 8.60
N ARG A 17 11.34 -4.17 8.81
CA ARG A 17 11.26 -5.61 9.10
C ARG A 17 11.03 -5.95 10.57
N THR A 18 11.30 -5.01 11.48
CA THR A 18 11.18 -5.22 12.93
C THR A 18 9.76 -5.00 13.46
N ARG A 19 8.85 -4.46 12.64
CA ARG A 19 7.47 -4.20 13.03
C ARG A 19 6.54 -5.27 12.47
N SER A 20 5.46 -5.52 13.20
CA SER A 20 4.42 -6.44 12.73
C SER A 20 3.77 -5.92 11.43
N PRO A 21 3.27 -6.80 10.55
CA PRO A 21 2.55 -6.38 9.35
C PRO A 21 1.36 -5.46 9.64
N ARG A 22 0.69 -5.66 10.80
CA ARG A 22 -0.41 -4.80 11.27
C ARG A 22 0.08 -3.39 11.58
N ASP A 23 1.23 -3.25 12.23
CA ASP A 23 1.83 -1.95 12.52
C ASP A 23 2.29 -1.23 11.25
N VAL A 24 2.88 -1.97 10.32
CA VAL A 24 3.28 -1.41 9.02
C VAL A 24 2.05 -0.87 8.28
N LEU A 25 1.00 -1.68 8.16
CA LEU A 25 -0.27 -1.27 7.54
C LEU A 25 -0.83 0.00 8.19
N ARG A 26 -1.00 0.00 9.51
CA ARG A 26 -1.53 1.13 10.27
C ARG A 26 -0.76 2.43 9.99
N ASN A 27 0.57 2.37 10.01
CA ASN A 27 1.40 3.55 9.83
C ASN A 27 1.41 4.06 8.38
N VAL A 28 1.43 3.16 7.39
CA VAL A 28 1.31 3.53 5.97
C VAL A 28 -0.06 4.16 5.70
N THR A 29 -1.14 3.59 6.24
CA THR A 29 -2.49 4.16 6.12
C THR A 29 -2.57 5.57 6.70
N ARG A 30 -1.99 5.82 7.88
CA ARG A 30 -1.94 7.17 8.48
C ARG A 30 -1.19 8.17 7.60
N CYS A 31 -0.06 7.77 7.03
CA CYS A 31 0.69 8.64 6.11
C CYS A 31 -0.13 9.00 4.87
N LEU A 32 -0.83 8.00 4.30
CA LEU A 32 -1.70 8.17 3.14
C LEU A 32 -2.90 9.09 3.45
N GLN A 33 -3.53 8.93 4.61
CA GLN A 33 -4.63 9.80 5.05
C GLN A 33 -4.18 11.27 5.19
N LEU A 34 -2.99 11.51 5.74
CA LEU A 34 -2.42 12.85 5.83
C LEU A 34 -2.12 13.45 4.45
N LEU A 35 -1.54 12.67 3.53
CA LEU A 35 -1.29 13.12 2.17
C LEU A 35 -2.59 13.50 1.43
N ARG A 36 -3.63 12.67 1.56
CA ARG A 36 -4.96 12.92 0.98
C ARG A 36 -5.63 14.14 1.59
N ARG A 37 -5.56 14.32 2.91
CA ARG A 37 -6.11 15.49 3.62
C ARG A 37 -5.52 16.80 3.09
N HIS A 38 -4.23 16.79 2.72
CA HIS A 38 -3.55 17.95 2.16
C HIS A 38 -3.61 18.04 0.62
N ARG A 39 -4.47 17.23 -0.03
CA ARG A 39 -4.66 17.18 -1.50
C ARG A 39 -3.36 17.10 -2.28
N ARG A 40 -2.38 16.35 -1.76
CA ARG A 40 -1.07 16.18 -2.40
C ARG A 40 -1.14 15.05 -3.42
N THR A 41 -0.50 15.26 -4.58
CA THR A 41 -0.30 14.20 -5.56
C THR A 41 0.46 13.05 -4.92
N LEU A 42 -0.13 11.86 -4.97
CA LEU A 42 0.48 10.66 -4.45
C LEU A 42 1.56 10.21 -5.45
N SER A 43 2.76 9.95 -4.95
CA SER A 43 3.87 9.49 -5.80
C SER A 43 3.83 7.97 -5.99
N PRO A 44 4.47 7.42 -7.03
CA PRO A 44 4.65 5.98 -7.19
C PRO A 44 5.32 5.30 -5.98
N LYS A 45 6.13 6.05 -5.19
CA LYS A 45 6.70 5.54 -3.93
C LYS A 45 5.63 5.23 -2.88
N VAL A 46 4.56 6.03 -2.84
CA VAL A 46 3.42 5.79 -1.96
C VAL A 46 2.67 4.53 -2.40
N SER A 47 2.42 4.39 -3.71
CA SER A 47 1.79 3.19 -4.28
C SER A 47 2.55 1.92 -3.88
N ARG A 48 3.88 1.88 -4.09
CA ARG A 48 4.72 0.74 -3.65
C ARG A 48 4.66 0.47 -2.15
N SER A 49 4.58 1.53 -1.33
CA SER A 49 4.46 1.39 0.12
C SER A 49 3.12 0.76 0.53
N VAL A 50 2.05 1.13 -0.18
CA VAL A 50 0.71 0.57 -0.02
C VAL A 50 0.66 -0.88 -0.48
N THR A 51 1.22 -1.21 -1.66
CA THR A 51 1.32 -2.59 -2.16
C THR A 51 2.04 -3.48 -1.15
N ARG A 52 3.19 -3.03 -0.62
CA ARG A 52 3.93 -3.82 0.36
C ARG A 52 3.14 -4.06 1.65
N ALA A 53 2.53 -3.00 2.18
CA ALA A 53 1.80 -3.06 3.44
C ALA A 53 0.46 -3.81 3.35
N GLY A 54 -0.23 -3.70 2.22
CA GLY A 54 -1.57 -4.28 1.99
C GLY A 54 -1.56 -5.67 1.37
N ILE A 55 -0.53 -5.99 0.59
CA ILE A 55 -0.48 -7.21 -0.25
C ILE A 55 0.79 -8.00 0.04
N SER A 56 1.97 -7.44 -0.25
CA SER A 56 3.23 -8.24 -0.29
C SER A 56 3.56 -8.92 1.04
N HIS A 57 3.29 -8.28 2.19
CA HIS A 57 3.52 -8.92 3.48
C HIS A 57 2.66 -10.17 3.72
N SER A 58 1.44 -10.23 3.18
CA SER A 58 0.63 -11.46 3.28
C SER A 58 1.22 -12.57 2.42
N ILE A 59 1.59 -12.24 1.17
CA ILE A 59 2.23 -13.18 0.24
C ILE A 59 3.55 -13.72 0.80
N GLU A 60 4.42 -12.84 1.32
CA GLU A 60 5.71 -13.22 1.91
C GLU A 60 5.58 -14.12 3.15
N LEU A 61 4.42 -14.07 3.83
CA LEU A 61 4.13 -14.88 5.00
C LEU A 61 3.29 -16.12 4.67
N ASP A 62 3.11 -16.41 3.38
CA ASP A 62 2.29 -17.51 2.85
C ASP A 62 0.84 -17.47 3.37
N LYS A 63 0.24 -16.28 3.32
CA LYS A 63 -1.12 -16.01 3.82
C LYS A 63 -2.00 -15.45 2.72
N ILE A 64 -3.28 -15.75 2.84
CA ILE A 64 -4.35 -15.08 2.10
C ILE A 64 -4.25 -13.56 2.32
N VAL A 65 -4.43 -12.81 1.24
CA VAL A 65 -4.56 -11.36 1.27
C VAL A 65 -6.03 -11.01 1.57
N PRO A 66 -6.36 -10.38 2.72
CA PRO A 66 -7.74 -10.05 3.04
C PRO A 66 -8.37 -9.14 1.99
N ALA A 67 -9.59 -9.46 1.55
CA ALA A 67 -10.27 -8.76 0.46
C ALA A 67 -10.35 -7.23 0.67
N GLU A 68 -10.65 -6.78 1.89
CA GLU A 68 -10.70 -5.34 2.21
C GLU A 68 -9.34 -4.65 2.03
N ARG A 69 -8.23 -5.33 2.37
CA ARG A 69 -6.88 -4.80 2.21
C ARG A 69 -6.47 -4.76 0.75
N ALA A 70 -6.79 -5.83 0.00
CA ALA A 70 -6.58 -5.86 -1.45
C ALA A 70 -7.34 -4.71 -2.14
N ALA A 71 -8.64 -4.56 -1.85
CA ALA A 71 -9.47 -3.49 -2.41
C ALA A 71 -8.97 -2.09 -2.03
N TRP A 72 -8.49 -1.90 -0.80
CA TRP A 72 -7.85 -0.65 -0.39
C TRP A 72 -6.56 -0.36 -1.16
N ALA A 73 -5.69 -1.36 -1.32
CA ALA A 73 -4.43 -1.22 -2.02
C ALA A 73 -4.65 -0.96 -3.52
N VAL A 74 -5.48 -1.77 -4.19
CA VAL A 74 -5.83 -1.64 -5.61
C VAL A 74 -6.45 -0.28 -5.92
N ARG A 75 -7.39 0.22 -5.10
CA ARG A 75 -7.94 1.58 -5.28
C ARG A 75 -6.87 2.66 -5.21
N THR A 76 -5.89 2.48 -4.32
CA THR A 76 -4.79 3.44 -4.20
C THR A 76 -3.85 3.34 -5.39
N ILE A 77 -3.47 2.14 -5.83
CA ILE A 77 -2.66 1.91 -7.03
C ILE A 77 -3.34 2.53 -8.25
N ARG A 78 -4.65 2.31 -8.45
CA ARG A 78 -5.42 2.87 -9.56
C ARG A 78 -5.34 4.39 -9.62
N SER A 79 -5.39 5.06 -8.46
CA SER A 79 -5.30 6.52 -8.39
C SER A 79 -3.90 7.09 -8.66
N VAL A 80 -2.86 6.26 -8.61
CA VAL A 80 -1.45 6.69 -8.73
C VAL A 80 -0.81 6.24 -10.03
N GLU A 81 -1.04 4.98 -10.41
CA GLU A 81 -0.38 4.29 -11.52
C GLU A 81 -1.35 3.99 -12.68
N GLY A 82 -2.66 4.17 -12.46
CA GLY A 82 -3.68 3.97 -13.48
C GLY A 82 -4.39 2.61 -13.42
N PRO A 83 -5.44 2.41 -14.23
CA PRO A 83 -6.29 1.22 -14.20
C PRO A 83 -5.54 -0.06 -14.59
N GLU A 84 -4.72 -0.04 -15.63
CA GLU A 84 -4.01 -1.22 -16.14
C GLU A 84 -3.14 -1.90 -15.07
N VAL A 85 -2.38 -1.10 -14.32
CA VAL A 85 -1.53 -1.61 -13.23
C VAL A 85 -2.39 -2.13 -12.09
N ALA A 86 -3.48 -1.44 -11.75
CA ALA A 86 -4.36 -1.83 -10.66
C ALA A 86 -5.10 -3.14 -10.95
N ASP A 87 -5.56 -3.33 -12.18
CA ASP A 87 -6.28 -4.53 -12.63
C ASP A 87 -5.32 -5.73 -12.68
N THR A 88 -4.08 -5.52 -13.14
CA THR A 88 -3.01 -6.54 -13.06
C THR A 88 -2.75 -6.98 -11.62
N VAL A 89 -2.62 -6.03 -10.69
CA VAL A 89 -2.41 -6.35 -9.27
C VAL A 89 -3.61 -7.08 -8.67
N ALA A 90 -4.84 -6.68 -9.03
CA ALA A 90 -6.06 -7.36 -8.57
C ALA A 90 -6.10 -8.82 -9.03
N MET A 91 -5.75 -9.09 -10.29
CA MET A 91 -5.65 -10.45 -10.82
C MET A 91 -4.59 -11.29 -10.10
N ILE A 92 -3.40 -10.73 -9.83
CA ILE A 92 -2.35 -11.42 -9.08
C ILE A 92 -2.84 -11.80 -7.68
N VAL A 93 -3.55 -10.90 -6.99
CA VAL A 93 -4.10 -11.17 -5.66
C VAL A 93 -5.21 -12.22 -5.71
N ALA A 94 -6.06 -12.20 -6.74
CA ALA A 94 -7.10 -13.22 -6.93
C ALA A 94 -6.47 -14.61 -7.09
N ASN A 95 -5.52 -14.75 -8.02
CA ASN A 95 -4.82 -16.02 -8.28
C ASN A 95 -4.03 -16.53 -7.06
N TRP A 96 -3.52 -15.64 -6.20
CA TRP A 96 -2.83 -16.04 -4.97
C TRP A 96 -3.77 -16.57 -3.89
N ASN A 97 -5.01 -16.09 -3.87
CA ASN A 97 -5.99 -16.44 -2.85
C ASN A 97 -6.83 -17.68 -3.22
N GLU A 98 -6.72 -18.18 -4.45
CA GLU A 98 -7.27 -19.46 -4.92
C GLU A 98 -6.48 -20.65 -4.36
#